data_AF-A0A3B9YPH6-F1
#
_entry.id   AF-A0A3B9YPH6-F1
#
_cell.length_a   1.000
_cell.length_b   1.000
_cell.length_c   1.000
_cell.angle_alpha   90.00
_cell.angle_beta   90.00
_cell.angle_gamma   90.00
#
_symmetry.space_group_name_H-M   'P 1'
#
loop_
_entity.id
_entity.type
_entity.pdbx_description
1 polymer ?
#
loop_
_entity_poly.entity_id
_entity_poly.type
_entity_poly.pdbx_seq_one_letter_code
_entity_poly.pdbx_strand_id
1 'polypeptide(L)'
;MMNRRALAGLLFLSLPMSALAQLKLPELPSFGAVMEQLPFKTMESTRISMDIRSVFGGQEYDIRDSFARIDLNVRPDAGGRYRCSGDVDGRYLTGEIEPYGDSFRLWGSGLNIDMRKYGSDRWEISGFVDEADGSKHISIALRQRWGPGTYSIFESGLSADVSRFGKDASISGDMDPKRFGKKSLAILGLFVAVLEAEADKPQPKP
;
A
#
# COMPACT_ATOMS: atom_id res chain seq x y z
N MET A 1 16.39 7.42 59.17
CA MET A 1 17.51 6.92 58.34
C MET A 1 17.75 5.45 58.68
N MET A 2 17.73 4.60 57.65
CA MET A 2 18.30 3.23 57.48
C MET A 2 18.33 2.22 58.65
N ASN A 3 17.66 1.06 58.57
CA ASN A 3 17.91 -0.17 57.76
C ASN A 3 18.96 -1.14 58.35
N ARG A 4 18.57 -2.42 58.48
CA ARG A 4 19.30 -3.67 58.11
C ARG A 4 18.61 -4.86 58.82
N ARG A 5 17.80 -5.63 58.10
CA ARG A 5 18.16 -6.88 57.41
C ARG A 5 18.43 -8.07 58.35
N ALA A 6 17.65 -9.11 58.08
CA ALA A 6 17.86 -10.53 58.33
C ALA A 6 17.50 -11.07 59.73
N LEU A 7 16.36 -11.75 59.80
CA LEU A 7 16.40 -13.19 59.98
C LEU A 7 15.22 -13.85 59.26
N ALA A 8 15.56 -14.62 58.23
CA ALA A 8 14.66 -15.56 57.58
C ALA A 8 14.53 -16.81 58.47
N GLY A 9 13.34 -17.38 58.54
CA GLY A 9 13.17 -18.73 59.09
C GLY A 9 11.81 -18.96 59.74
N LEU A 10 11.01 -19.79 59.07
CA LEU A 10 9.83 -20.50 59.58
C LEU A 10 8.65 -19.64 60.07
N LEU A 11 7.61 -19.56 59.24
CA LEU A 11 6.39 -20.30 59.57
C LEU A 11 5.59 -20.53 58.29
N PHE A 12 5.63 -21.77 57.82
CA PHE A 12 4.73 -22.29 56.82
C PHE A 12 3.32 -22.40 57.40
N LEU A 13 2.33 -22.16 56.53
CA LEU A 13 0.96 -22.71 56.59
C LEU A 13 0.08 -22.34 57.80
N SER A 14 -0.75 -21.31 57.62
CA SER A 14 -2.19 -21.45 57.88
C SER A 14 -2.99 -20.39 57.13
N LEU A 15 -3.11 -20.52 55.81
CA LEU A 15 -4.25 -19.90 55.15
C LEU A 15 -5.49 -20.68 55.59
N PRO A 16 -6.52 -20.04 56.17
CA PRO A 16 -7.74 -20.74 56.50
C PRO A 16 -8.32 -21.29 55.19
N MET A 17 -8.64 -22.58 55.16
CA MET A 17 -9.15 -23.28 53.97
C MET A 17 -10.42 -22.60 53.38
N SER A 18 -11.09 -21.76 54.15
CA SER A 18 -12.24 -20.95 53.74
C SER A 18 -11.90 -19.81 52.78
N ALA A 19 -10.66 -19.34 52.72
CA ALA A 19 -10.25 -18.28 51.77
C ALA A 19 -10.08 -18.79 50.32
N LEU A 20 -9.87 -20.09 50.13
CA LEU A 20 -9.80 -20.72 48.80
C LEU A 20 -11.19 -21.03 48.22
N ALA A 21 -12.25 -21.03 49.03
CA ALA A 21 -13.61 -21.37 48.59
C ALA A 21 -14.38 -20.20 47.94
N GLN A 22 -13.83 -18.98 47.97
CA GLN A 22 -14.48 -17.78 47.42
C GLN A 22 -13.79 -17.18 46.19
N LEU A 23 -12.78 -17.84 45.62
CA LEU A 23 -12.29 -17.50 44.29
C LEU A 23 -13.20 -18.14 43.23
N LYS A 24 -14.44 -17.65 43.15
CA LYS A 24 -15.31 -17.94 42.02
C LYS A 24 -14.71 -17.20 40.82
N LEU A 25 -13.89 -17.90 40.06
CA LEU A 25 -13.36 -17.42 38.78
C LEU A 25 -14.55 -16.91 37.95
N PRO A 26 -14.48 -15.69 37.37
CA PRO A 26 -15.54 -15.22 36.50
C PRO A 26 -15.76 -16.25 35.40
N GLU A 27 -17.01 -16.65 35.19
CA GLU A 27 -17.32 -17.58 34.10
C GLU A 27 -16.89 -16.92 32.80
N LEU A 28 -15.94 -17.55 32.12
CA LEU A 28 -15.49 -17.07 30.83
C LEU A 28 -16.67 -17.13 29.86
N PRO A 29 -16.94 -16.05 29.11
CA PRO A 29 -18.01 -16.05 28.13
C PRO A 29 -17.81 -17.24 27.19
N SER A 30 -18.90 -17.91 26.84
CA SER A 30 -18.84 -19.02 25.89
C SER A 30 -18.23 -18.51 24.58
N PHE A 31 -17.50 -19.38 23.88
CA PHE A 31 -16.92 -19.02 22.59
C PHE A 31 -18.00 -18.49 21.62
N GLY A 32 -19.23 -19.01 21.70
CA GLY A 32 -20.39 -18.49 20.97
C GLY A 32 -20.75 -17.04 21.32
N ALA A 33 -20.79 -16.70 22.61
CA ALA A 33 -21.06 -15.32 23.05
C ALA A 33 -19.93 -14.34 22.66
N VAL A 34 -18.68 -14.81 22.65
CA VAL A 34 -17.54 -14.03 22.13
C VAL A 34 -17.68 -13.80 20.63
N MET A 35 -18.07 -14.83 19.86
CA MET A 35 -18.25 -14.72 18.41
C MET A 35 -19.46 -13.86 18.01
N GLU A 36 -20.52 -13.82 18.82
CA GLU A 36 -21.71 -12.99 18.60
C GLU A 36 -21.45 -11.50 18.93
N GLN A 37 -20.50 -11.22 19.84
CA GLN A 37 -20.06 -9.86 20.18
C GLN A 37 -18.93 -9.33 19.29
N LEU A 38 -18.31 -10.18 18.48
CA LEU A 38 -17.35 -9.75 17.47
C LEU A 38 -18.14 -9.31 16.23
N PRO A 39 -18.28 -8.00 15.96
CA PRO A 39 -18.81 -7.59 14.69
C PRO A 39 -17.87 -8.16 13.62
N PHE A 40 -18.38 -9.06 12.79
CA PHE A 40 -17.77 -9.30 11.48
C PHE A 40 -17.89 -7.98 10.74
N LYS A 41 -16.89 -7.12 10.93
CA LYS A 41 -16.77 -5.86 10.23
C LYS A 41 -16.51 -6.24 8.79
N THR A 42 -17.56 -6.31 8.00
CA THR A 42 -17.48 -6.38 6.55
C THR A 42 -16.57 -5.24 6.12
N MET A 43 -15.35 -5.57 5.67
CA MET A 43 -14.49 -4.60 5.03
C MET A 43 -15.24 -4.15 3.79
N GLU A 44 -15.57 -2.86 3.73
CA GLU A 44 -16.01 -2.25 2.49
C GLU A 44 -14.82 -2.36 1.53
N SER A 45 -14.93 -3.20 0.50
CA SER A 45 -13.93 -3.30 -0.55
C SER A 45 -14.33 -2.41 -1.71
N THR A 46 -13.38 -1.69 -2.26
CA THR A 46 -13.50 -0.98 -3.55
C THR A 46 -12.79 -1.81 -4.60
N ARG A 47 -13.52 -2.17 -5.67
CA ARG A 47 -12.93 -2.87 -6.81
C ARG A 47 -12.02 -1.94 -7.59
N ILE A 48 -10.86 -2.46 -8.00
CA ILE A 48 -9.91 -1.82 -8.91
C ILE A 48 -10.12 -2.40 -10.30
N SER A 49 -10.23 -1.53 -11.29
CA SER A 49 -10.29 -1.88 -12.71
C SER A 49 -9.65 -0.74 -13.50
N MET A 50 -8.33 -0.65 -13.38
CA MET A 50 -7.55 0.42 -13.96
C MET A 50 -6.95 -0.03 -15.29
N ASP A 51 -7.17 0.76 -16.33
CA ASP A 51 -6.50 0.65 -17.63
C ASP A 51 -5.32 1.62 -17.68
N ILE A 52 -4.19 1.17 -18.21
CA ILE A 52 -3.00 1.97 -18.48
C ILE A 52 -2.67 1.79 -19.96
N ARG A 53 -3.02 2.77 -20.78
CA ARG A 53 -2.93 2.67 -22.24
C ARG A 53 -1.80 3.53 -22.76
N SER A 54 -0.94 2.93 -23.57
CA SER A 54 0.10 3.66 -24.27
C SER A 54 -0.51 4.51 -25.38
N VAL A 55 -0.13 5.77 -25.42
CA VAL A 55 -0.44 6.76 -26.45
C VAL A 55 0.85 7.15 -27.17
N PHE A 56 0.74 7.64 -28.40
CA PHE A 56 1.88 8.03 -29.24
C PHE A 56 2.95 6.94 -29.38
N GLY A 57 2.52 5.67 -29.44
CA GLY A 57 3.41 4.54 -29.63
C GLY A 57 4.27 4.18 -28.41
N GLY A 58 3.79 4.45 -27.20
CA GLY A 58 4.44 4.08 -25.93
C GLY A 58 5.28 5.19 -25.33
N GLN A 59 5.16 6.41 -25.84
CA GLN A 59 5.84 7.57 -25.25
C GLN A 59 5.02 8.16 -24.11
N GLU A 60 3.70 8.21 -24.24
CA GLU A 60 2.80 8.74 -23.22
C GLU A 60 1.83 7.64 -22.77
N TYR A 61 1.25 7.78 -21.59
CA TYR A 61 0.28 6.83 -21.07
C TYR A 61 -0.94 7.55 -20.48
N ASP A 62 -2.12 7.07 -20.86
CA ASP A 62 -3.39 7.41 -20.23
C ASP A 62 -3.74 6.35 -19.19
N ILE A 63 -4.08 6.78 -17.97
CA ILE A 63 -4.40 5.93 -16.84
C ILE A 63 -5.83 6.22 -16.42
N ARG A 64 -6.71 5.22 -16.48
CA ARG A 64 -8.13 5.38 -16.19
C ARG A 64 -8.68 4.30 -15.28
N ASP A 65 -9.41 4.70 -14.25
CA ASP A 65 -10.22 3.78 -13.45
C ASP A 65 -11.60 4.41 -13.20
N SER A 66 -12.64 3.77 -13.73
CA SER A 66 -14.01 4.28 -13.65
C SER A 66 -14.62 4.16 -12.25
N PHE A 67 -14.21 3.17 -11.45
CA PHE A 67 -14.73 2.96 -10.10
C PHE A 67 -14.13 3.95 -9.11
N ALA A 68 -12.83 4.20 -9.24
CA ALA A 68 -12.10 5.17 -8.44
C ALA A 68 -12.17 6.60 -9.00
N ARG A 69 -12.75 6.79 -10.20
CA ARG A 69 -12.82 8.09 -10.91
C ARG A 69 -11.44 8.71 -11.10
N ILE A 70 -10.53 7.93 -11.67
CA ILE A 70 -9.15 8.35 -12.00
C ILE A 70 -9.07 8.56 -13.51
N ASP A 71 -8.54 9.71 -13.93
CA ASP A 71 -8.16 9.99 -15.32
C ASP A 71 -6.88 10.82 -15.33
N LEU A 72 -5.75 10.16 -15.55
CA LEU A 72 -4.42 10.75 -15.51
C LEU A 72 -3.69 10.52 -16.83
N ASN A 73 -2.78 11.42 -17.15
CA ASN A 73 -1.80 11.24 -18.21
C ASN A 73 -0.39 11.34 -17.61
N VAL A 74 0.54 10.53 -18.13
CA VAL A 74 1.96 10.64 -17.84
C VAL A 74 2.75 10.64 -19.14
N ARG A 75 3.72 11.55 -19.23
CA ARG A 75 4.54 11.75 -20.43
C ARG A 75 5.96 12.16 -20.08
N PRO A 76 6.98 11.72 -20.85
CA PRO A 76 8.35 12.11 -20.63
C PRO A 76 8.57 13.60 -20.96
N ASP A 77 9.52 14.21 -20.27
CA ASP A 77 10.11 15.49 -20.64
C ASP A 77 11.45 15.29 -21.36
N ALA A 78 12.01 16.37 -21.90
CA ALA A 78 13.29 16.32 -22.62
C ALA A 78 14.49 15.98 -21.71
N GLY A 79 14.32 16.05 -20.38
CA GLY A 79 15.33 15.71 -19.39
C GLY A 79 15.27 14.26 -18.91
N GLY A 80 14.38 13.43 -19.48
CA GLY A 80 14.22 12.04 -19.08
C GLY A 80 13.40 11.83 -17.80
N ARG A 81 12.78 12.89 -17.27
CA ARG A 81 11.76 12.82 -16.22
C ARG A 81 10.40 12.61 -16.85
N TYR A 82 9.40 12.30 -16.05
CA TYR A 82 8.01 12.21 -16.48
C TYR A 82 7.18 13.28 -15.79
N ARG A 83 6.35 13.98 -16.56
CA ARG A 83 5.32 14.86 -16.01
C ARG A 83 4.01 14.09 -15.99
N CYS A 84 3.33 14.11 -14.86
CA CYS A 84 2.01 13.53 -14.71
C CYS A 84 0.99 14.57 -14.30
N SER A 85 -0.22 14.42 -14.83
CA SER A 85 -1.33 15.30 -14.47
C SER A 85 -2.69 14.70 -14.80
N GLY A 86 -3.73 15.12 -14.10
CA GLY A 86 -5.11 14.81 -14.43
C GLY A 86 -6.01 14.90 -13.21
N ASP A 87 -7.11 14.15 -13.21
CA ASP A 87 -8.12 14.17 -12.17
C ASP A 87 -8.15 12.87 -11.36
N VAL A 88 -8.30 13.03 -10.04
CA VAL A 88 -8.59 11.94 -9.11
C VAL A 88 -9.79 12.36 -8.28
N ASP A 89 -10.93 11.76 -8.59
CA ASP A 89 -12.21 11.98 -7.89
C ASP A 89 -12.69 13.44 -7.84
N GLY A 90 -12.48 14.19 -8.92
CA GLY A 90 -12.81 15.61 -9.03
C GLY A 90 -11.75 16.55 -8.44
N ARG A 91 -10.57 16.04 -8.13
CA ARG A 91 -9.42 16.84 -7.66
C ARG A 91 -8.26 16.70 -8.63
N TYR A 92 -7.76 17.84 -9.08
CA TYR A 92 -6.62 17.88 -9.97
C TYR A 92 -5.33 17.44 -9.24
N LEU A 93 -4.61 16.50 -9.83
CA LEU A 93 -3.32 15.99 -9.40
C LEU A 93 -2.28 16.39 -10.44
N THR A 94 -1.12 16.88 -10.01
CA THR A 94 0.04 17.11 -10.87
C THR A 94 1.33 16.73 -10.14
N GLY A 95 2.31 16.26 -10.89
CA GLY A 95 3.61 15.90 -10.33
C GLY A 95 4.67 15.63 -11.38
N GLU A 96 5.87 15.41 -10.90
CA GLU A 96 7.03 14.97 -11.67
C GLU A 96 7.54 13.65 -11.09
N ILE A 97 7.88 12.72 -11.99
CA ILE A 97 8.54 11.46 -11.67
C ILE A 97 9.95 11.51 -12.23
N GLU A 98 10.95 11.40 -11.36
CA GLU A 98 12.36 11.41 -11.76
C GLU A 98 13.01 10.06 -11.48
N PRO A 99 13.68 9.47 -12.48
CA PRO A 99 14.51 8.30 -12.26
C PRO A 99 15.78 8.66 -11.49
N TYR A 100 16.18 7.81 -10.55
CA TYR A 100 17.47 7.85 -9.86
C TYR A 100 18.02 6.44 -9.66
N GLY A 101 19.09 6.09 -10.37
CA GLY A 101 19.55 4.69 -10.46
C GLY A 101 18.44 3.79 -11.04
N ASP A 102 18.17 2.68 -10.36
CA ASP A 102 17.06 1.77 -10.69
C ASP A 102 15.76 2.13 -9.93
N SER A 103 15.61 3.36 -9.46
CA SER A 103 14.48 3.80 -8.63
C SER A 103 13.87 5.08 -9.18
N PHE A 104 12.71 5.47 -8.66
CA PHE A 104 11.97 6.65 -9.13
C PHE A 104 11.44 7.44 -7.95
N ARG A 105 11.37 8.76 -8.10
CA ARG A 105 10.75 9.65 -7.11
C ARG A 105 9.61 10.41 -7.75
N LEU A 106 8.45 10.42 -7.12
CA LEU A 106 7.28 11.22 -7.47
C LEU A 106 7.11 12.35 -6.45
N TRP A 107 7.00 13.59 -6.93
CA TRP A 107 6.64 14.75 -6.10
C TRP A 107 5.69 15.71 -6.82
N GLY A 108 5.00 16.55 -6.04
CA GLY A 108 4.02 17.52 -6.53
C GLY A 108 2.63 17.25 -5.96
N SER A 109 1.73 18.24 -5.93
CA SER A 109 0.35 18.10 -5.39
C SER A 109 0.24 17.42 -4.00
N GLY A 110 1.20 17.67 -3.11
CA GLY A 110 1.24 17.03 -1.78
C GLY A 110 1.68 15.57 -1.81
N LEU A 111 2.39 15.17 -2.85
CA LEU A 111 3.01 13.86 -2.99
C LEU A 111 4.50 13.97 -2.70
N ASN A 112 5.02 12.99 -1.94
CA ASN A 112 6.45 12.75 -1.80
C ASN A 112 6.65 11.24 -1.65
N ILE A 113 6.81 10.57 -2.79
CA ILE A 113 6.78 9.11 -2.90
C ILE A 113 8.05 8.63 -3.60
N ASP A 114 8.71 7.63 -3.03
CA ASP A 114 9.79 6.89 -3.67
C ASP A 114 9.26 5.52 -4.13
N MET A 115 9.60 5.13 -5.35
CA MET A 115 9.53 3.74 -5.80
C MET A 115 10.95 3.18 -5.88
N ARG A 116 11.25 2.18 -5.05
CA ARG A 116 12.58 1.57 -4.96
C ARG A 116 12.58 0.15 -5.44
N LYS A 117 13.61 -0.22 -6.18
CA LYS A 117 13.86 -1.61 -6.58
C LYS A 117 14.63 -2.34 -5.50
N TYR A 118 14.18 -3.56 -5.17
CA TYR A 118 14.86 -4.47 -4.27
C TYR A 118 15.13 -5.79 -5.01
N GLY A 119 16.41 -6.08 -5.23
CA GLY A 119 16.80 -7.27 -5.99
C GLY A 119 16.30 -7.21 -7.44
N SER A 120 15.99 -8.38 -8.01
CA SER A 120 15.63 -8.50 -9.42
C SER A 120 14.13 -8.40 -9.69
N ASP A 121 13.29 -8.75 -8.72
CA ASP A 121 11.86 -9.02 -8.92
C ASP A 121 10.92 -8.19 -8.04
N ARG A 122 11.43 -7.30 -7.19
CA ARG A 122 10.60 -6.55 -6.24
C ARG A 122 10.79 -5.04 -6.37
N TRP A 123 9.67 -4.34 -6.27
CA TRP A 123 9.60 -2.89 -6.11
C TRP A 123 8.81 -2.56 -4.86
N GLU A 124 9.08 -1.40 -4.25
CA GLU A 124 8.33 -0.85 -3.13
C GLU A 124 8.04 0.61 -3.41
N ILE A 125 6.77 0.98 -3.42
CA ILE A 125 6.29 2.35 -3.48
C ILE A 125 6.01 2.78 -2.04
N SER A 126 6.70 3.80 -1.56
CA SER A 126 6.51 4.28 -0.18
C SER A 126 6.70 5.78 -0.06
N GLY A 127 5.99 6.39 0.88
CA GLY A 127 6.10 7.82 1.16
C GLY A 127 4.79 8.42 1.64
N PHE A 128 4.65 9.73 1.51
CA PHE A 128 3.52 10.49 2.03
C PHE A 128 2.62 11.03 0.92
N VAL A 129 1.31 10.93 1.15
CA VAL A 129 0.24 11.46 0.31
C VAL A 129 -0.61 12.41 1.15
N ASP A 130 -0.67 13.67 0.77
CA ASP A 130 -1.58 14.63 1.39
C ASP A 130 -3.01 14.37 0.93
N GLU A 131 -3.88 14.06 1.90
CA GLU A 131 -5.32 13.92 1.71
C GLU A 131 -6.06 15.03 2.45
N ALA A 132 -7.38 15.12 2.27
CA ALA A 132 -8.19 16.16 2.92
C ALA A 132 -8.19 16.07 4.46
N ASP A 133 -7.96 14.88 5.01
CA ASP A 133 -7.89 14.61 6.45
C ASP A 133 -6.45 14.59 6.99
N GLY A 134 -5.46 14.95 6.16
CA GLY A 134 -4.05 15.03 6.51
C GLY A 134 -3.15 14.14 5.66
N SER A 135 -1.85 14.17 5.96
CA SER A 135 -0.85 13.36 5.26
C SER A 135 -0.91 11.91 5.73
N LYS A 136 -1.01 10.97 4.78
CA LYS A 136 -1.01 9.53 5.03
C LYS A 136 0.25 8.90 4.46
N HIS A 137 0.90 8.04 5.25
CA HIS A 137 1.98 7.21 4.74
C HIS A 137 1.39 6.03 3.96
N ILE A 138 1.91 5.76 2.76
CA ILE A 138 1.58 4.58 1.97
C ILE A 138 2.82 3.70 1.81
N SER A 139 2.59 2.39 1.69
CA SER A 139 3.62 1.40 1.38
C SER A 139 2.98 0.29 0.55
N ILE A 140 3.48 0.06 -0.65
CA ILE A 140 2.95 -0.92 -1.60
C ILE A 140 4.12 -1.68 -2.20
N ALA A 141 4.23 -2.99 -1.93
CA ALA A 141 5.17 -3.84 -2.63
C ALA A 141 4.57 -4.40 -3.93
N LEU A 142 5.33 -4.31 -5.01
CA LEU A 142 5.05 -4.98 -6.28
C LEU A 142 6.05 -6.11 -6.43
N ARG A 143 5.56 -7.32 -6.71
CA ARG A 143 6.42 -8.48 -6.96
C ARG A 143 6.20 -9.02 -8.35
N GLN A 144 7.26 -9.08 -9.16
CA GLN A 144 7.21 -9.61 -10.51
C GLN A 144 6.85 -11.09 -10.50
N ARG A 145 5.97 -11.52 -11.41
CA ARG A 145 5.41 -12.89 -11.38
C ARG A 145 5.78 -13.75 -12.60
N TRP A 146 5.39 -13.34 -13.80
CA TRP A 146 5.47 -14.19 -15.01
C TRP A 146 6.32 -13.61 -16.13
N GLY A 147 6.94 -12.46 -15.89
CA GLY A 147 7.76 -11.75 -16.87
C GLY A 147 7.77 -10.24 -16.59
N PRO A 148 8.56 -9.48 -17.37
CA PRO A 148 8.59 -8.02 -17.27
C PRO A 148 7.18 -7.43 -17.39
N GLY A 149 6.87 -6.44 -16.53
CA GLY A 149 5.57 -5.75 -16.55
C GLY A 149 4.39 -6.51 -15.94
N THR A 150 4.62 -7.71 -15.36
CA THR A 150 3.57 -8.44 -14.63
C THR A 150 3.90 -8.50 -13.15
N TYR A 151 3.02 -7.97 -12.31
CA TYR A 151 3.26 -7.83 -10.88
C TYR A 151 2.07 -8.32 -10.06
N SER A 152 2.34 -8.91 -8.90
CA SER A 152 1.35 -9.11 -7.86
C SER A 152 1.57 -8.16 -6.69
N ILE A 153 0.48 -7.73 -6.08
CA ILE A 153 0.44 -6.78 -4.98
C ILE A 153 -0.43 -7.41 -3.89
N PHE A 154 0.18 -7.68 -2.75
CA PHE A 154 -0.50 -8.26 -1.59
C PHE A 154 -0.07 -7.54 -0.33
N GLU A 155 -0.85 -6.55 0.06
CA GLU A 155 -0.65 -5.72 1.24
C GLU A 155 -1.90 -5.74 2.12
N SER A 156 -1.76 -5.35 3.39
CA SER A 156 -2.91 -5.26 4.30
C SER A 156 -3.89 -4.18 3.80
N GLY A 157 -4.97 -4.61 3.16
CA GLY A 157 -5.99 -3.72 2.58
C GLY A 157 -5.82 -3.42 1.09
N LEU A 158 -4.90 -4.09 0.38
CA LEU A 158 -4.76 -3.99 -1.07
C LEU A 158 -4.32 -5.33 -1.65
N SER A 159 -5.15 -5.89 -2.52
CA SER A 159 -4.86 -7.13 -3.25
C SER A 159 -5.13 -6.89 -4.72
N ALA A 160 -4.07 -6.85 -5.54
CA ALA A 160 -4.19 -6.57 -6.95
C ALA A 160 -3.13 -7.27 -7.78
N ASP A 161 -3.44 -7.48 -9.05
CA ASP A 161 -2.51 -7.96 -10.06
C ASP A 161 -2.38 -6.90 -11.17
N VAL A 162 -1.14 -6.68 -11.60
CA VAL A 162 -0.78 -5.89 -12.78
C VAL A 162 -0.51 -6.86 -13.92
N SER A 163 -1.24 -6.69 -15.02
CA SER A 163 -1.09 -7.48 -16.23
C SER A 163 -0.66 -6.59 -17.39
N ARG A 164 0.33 -7.04 -18.17
CA ARG A 164 0.82 -6.34 -19.35
C ARG A 164 0.27 -6.97 -20.62
N PHE A 165 -0.15 -6.13 -21.56
CA PHE A 165 -0.66 -6.52 -22.88
C PHE A 165 0.01 -5.66 -23.96
N GLY A 166 1.14 -6.13 -24.49
CA GLY A 166 1.93 -5.36 -25.46
C GLY A 166 2.58 -4.14 -24.80
N LYS A 167 2.13 -2.94 -25.18
CA LYS A 167 2.55 -1.67 -24.57
C LYS A 167 1.58 -1.15 -23.52
N ASP A 168 0.44 -1.79 -23.37
CA ASP A 168 -0.58 -1.43 -22.40
C ASP A 168 -0.41 -2.28 -21.14
N ALA A 169 -0.99 -1.81 -20.04
CA ALA A 169 -1.11 -2.57 -18.81
C ALA A 169 -2.51 -2.37 -18.20
N SER A 170 -2.87 -3.24 -17.27
CA SER A 170 -4.05 -3.06 -16.43
C SER A 170 -3.75 -3.47 -15.00
N ILE A 171 -4.47 -2.86 -14.06
CA ILE A 171 -4.45 -3.23 -12.65
C ILE A 171 -5.86 -3.68 -12.28
N SER A 172 -5.97 -4.87 -11.72
CA SER A 172 -7.26 -5.43 -11.30
C SER A 172 -7.16 -6.02 -9.90
N GLY A 173 -8.19 -5.82 -9.09
CA GLY A 173 -8.18 -6.29 -7.71
C GLY A 173 -9.16 -5.57 -6.81
N ASP A 174 -8.81 -5.50 -5.53
CA ASP A 174 -9.64 -5.01 -4.44
C ASP A 174 -8.82 -4.19 -3.45
N MET A 175 -9.44 -3.16 -2.88
CA MET A 175 -8.82 -2.21 -1.97
C MET A 175 -9.74 -1.85 -0.82
N ASP A 176 -9.21 -1.82 0.41
CA ASP A 176 -9.85 -1.23 1.57
C ASP A 176 -9.67 0.31 1.51
N PRO A 177 -10.74 1.09 1.24
CA PRO A 177 -10.66 2.54 1.08
C PRO A 177 -10.32 3.25 2.40
N LYS A 178 -10.36 2.56 3.55
CA LYS A 178 -9.94 3.12 4.84
C LYS A 178 -8.43 3.12 5.00
N ARG A 179 -7.74 2.26 4.25
CA ARG A 179 -6.28 2.10 4.29
C ARG A 179 -5.61 2.76 3.09
N PHE A 180 -6.18 2.60 1.91
CA PHE A 180 -5.65 3.17 0.68
C PHE A 180 -6.68 4.10 0.04
N GLY A 181 -6.27 5.35 -0.19
CA GLY A 181 -7.10 6.34 -0.86
C GLY A 181 -7.07 6.18 -2.38
N LYS A 182 -7.99 6.84 -3.06
CA LYS A 182 -8.00 6.91 -4.53
C LYS A 182 -6.70 7.52 -5.09
N LYS A 183 -6.08 8.47 -4.38
CA LYS A 183 -4.75 8.99 -4.74
C LYS A 183 -3.66 7.93 -4.65
N SER A 184 -3.71 7.05 -3.65
CA SER A 184 -2.76 5.93 -3.52
C SER A 184 -2.85 5.00 -4.73
N LEU A 185 -4.07 4.69 -5.18
CA LEU A 185 -4.30 3.90 -6.38
C LEU A 185 -3.83 4.61 -7.65
N ALA A 186 -4.06 5.91 -7.77
CA ALA A 186 -3.52 6.74 -8.85
C ALA A 186 -1.98 6.71 -8.90
N ILE A 187 -1.31 6.82 -7.75
CA ILE A 187 0.15 6.73 -7.65
C ILE A 187 0.67 5.37 -8.12
N LEU A 188 -0.01 4.28 -7.73
CA LEU A 188 0.32 2.94 -8.22
C LEU A 188 0.22 2.88 -9.76
N GLY A 189 -0.85 3.41 -10.35
CA GLY A 189 -1.02 3.49 -11.79
C GLY A 189 0.08 4.29 -12.50
N LEU A 190 0.46 5.44 -11.93
CA LEU A 190 1.54 6.28 -12.45
C LEU A 190 2.88 5.55 -12.48
N PHE A 191 3.23 4.85 -11.40
CA PHE A 191 4.48 4.11 -11.35
C PHE A 191 4.49 2.89 -12.26
N VAL A 192 3.37 2.17 -12.38
CA VAL A 192 3.25 1.07 -13.36
C VAL A 192 3.44 1.62 -14.79
N ALA A 193 2.79 2.73 -15.14
CA ALA A 193 2.97 3.36 -16.45
C ALA A 193 4.45 3.74 -16.72
N VAL A 194 5.16 4.27 -15.73
CA VAL A 194 6.59 4.57 -15.84
C VAL A 194 7.42 3.29 -15.99
N LEU A 195 7.13 2.22 -15.26
CA LEU A 195 7.81 0.93 -15.44
C LEU A 195 7.63 0.38 -16.86
N GLU A 196 6.43 0.49 -17.43
CA GLU A 196 6.17 0.09 -18.82
C GLU A 196 6.92 0.98 -19.82
N ALA A 197 6.93 2.29 -19.61
CA ALA A 197 7.66 3.24 -20.45
C ALA A 197 9.17 2.94 -20.47
N GLU A 198 9.76 2.64 -19.31
CA GLU A 198 11.18 2.31 -19.17
C GLU A 198 11.51 0.94 -19.76
N ALA A 199 10.62 -0.04 -19.64
CA ALA A 199 10.79 -1.36 -20.24
C ALA A 199 10.81 -1.32 -21.78
N ASP A 200 10.12 -0.33 -22.37
CA ASP A 200 10.04 -0.14 -23.82
C ASP A 200 11.19 0.70 -24.40
N LYS A 201 12.02 1.33 -23.56
CA LYS A 201 13.18 2.06 -24.06
C LYS A 201 14.18 1.10 -24.70
N PRO A 202 14.78 1.46 -25.86
CA PRO A 202 15.84 0.66 -26.44
C PRO A 202 16.99 0.57 -25.44
N GLN A 203 17.36 -0.65 -25.05
CA GLN A 203 18.54 -0.83 -24.20
C GLN A 203 19.77 -0.30 -24.95
N PRO A 204 20.68 0.42 -24.27
CA PRO A 204 21.93 0.82 -24.88
C PRO A 204 22.65 -0.45 -25.35
N LYS A 205 23.04 -0.49 -26.63
CA LYS A 205 23.86 -1.59 -27.15
C LYS A 205 25.18 -1.60 -26.35
N PRO A 206 25.68 -2.78 -25.95
CA PRO A 206 26.96 -2.91 -25.27
C PRO A 206 28.11 -2.41 -26.14
#